data_AF-A0A5Q4YVL2-F1
#
_entry.id   AF-A0A5Q4YVL2-F1
#
_cell.length_a   1.000
_cell.length_b   1.000
_cell.length_c   1.000
_cell.angle_alpha   90.00
_cell.angle_beta   90.00
_cell.angle_gamma   90.00
#
_symmetry.space_group_name_H-M   'P 1'
#
loop_
_entity.id
_entity.type
_entity.pdbx_description
1 polymer ?
#
loop_
_entity_poly.entity_id
_entity_poly.type
_entity_poly.pdbx_seq_one_letter_code
_entity_poly.pdbx_strand_id
1 'polypeptide(L)'
;MGLTTDLDGVRHAYGLCFVRVPWAYFTRLPLTEQWGDGWERAPYEQHAGLPYEDAAQQILTVAFDGPLLPPDAGYDGCARSVNEINRGDAPWLRTQDFINNAPVRIAAGVSLEKFVELVELAGGHVFAPLGWGSLRLAPVEPAGPSGATKCGHRTDLA
;
A
#
# COMPACT_ATOMS: atom_id res chain seq x y z
N MET A 1 -34.03 -3.23 9.19
CA MET A 1 -33.36 -3.49 7.90
C MET A 1 -31.96 -2.90 7.99
N GLY A 2 -31.02 -3.65 8.57
CA GLY A 2 -29.63 -3.22 8.68
C GLY A 2 -28.93 -3.46 7.34
N LEU A 3 -28.44 -2.39 6.72
CA LEU A 3 -27.54 -2.49 5.58
C LEU A 3 -26.20 -3.01 6.11
N THR A 4 -26.03 -4.33 6.17
CA THR A 4 -24.71 -4.95 6.24
C THR A 4 -24.07 -4.77 4.88
N THR A 5 -23.49 -3.59 4.64
CA THR A 5 -22.62 -3.36 3.50
C THR A 5 -21.49 -4.38 3.59
N ASP A 6 -21.30 -5.14 2.52
CA ASP A 6 -20.18 -6.06 2.37
C ASP A 6 -18.90 -5.23 2.25
N LEU A 7 -18.29 -4.98 3.41
CA LEU A 7 -17.06 -4.21 3.59
C LEU A 7 -15.82 -5.08 3.36
N ASP A 8 -15.97 -6.37 3.06
CA ASP A 8 -14.86 -7.35 3.05
C ASP A 8 -13.90 -7.16 1.87
N GLY A 9 -14.43 -6.71 0.74
CA GLY A 9 -13.66 -6.48 -0.47
C GLY A 9 -12.62 -5.36 -0.35
N VAL A 10 -12.92 -4.26 0.35
CA VAL A 10 -12.00 -3.11 0.50
C VAL A 10 -10.88 -3.41 1.50
N ARG A 11 -11.19 -4.15 2.56
CA ARG A 11 -10.27 -4.44 3.67
C ARG A 11 -9.02 -5.19 3.22
N HIS A 12 -9.17 -6.09 2.25
CA HIS A 12 -8.11 -6.98 1.77
C HIS A 12 -7.55 -6.60 0.39
N ALA A 13 -8.21 -5.70 -0.35
CA ALA A 13 -7.80 -5.33 -1.71
C ALA A 13 -6.64 -4.34 -1.76
N TYR A 14 -6.26 -3.76 -0.62
CA TYR A 14 -5.26 -2.70 -0.53
C TYR A 14 -4.12 -3.10 0.42
N GLY A 15 -2.89 -2.99 -0.06
CA GLY A 15 -1.68 -3.21 0.73
C GLY A 15 -0.92 -1.91 0.97
N LEU A 16 -0.41 -1.70 2.19
CA LEU A 16 0.40 -0.52 2.52
C LEU A 16 1.66 -0.47 1.64
N CYS A 17 1.89 0.62 0.92
CA CYS A 17 3.01 0.76 -0.01
C CYS A 17 3.91 1.97 0.26
N PHE A 18 3.42 2.97 1.00
CA PHE A 18 4.19 4.16 1.29
C PHE A 18 3.67 4.87 2.54
N VAL A 19 4.57 5.44 3.35
CA VAL A 19 4.22 6.28 4.49
C VAL A 19 5.04 7.57 4.46
N ARG A 20 4.33 8.69 4.60
CA ARG A 20 4.89 10.02 4.86
C ARG A 20 4.00 10.71 5.88
N VAL A 21 4.41 10.65 7.14
CA VAL A 21 3.62 11.10 8.29
C VAL A 21 3.00 12.49 8.02
N PRO A 22 1.68 12.67 8.25
CA PRO A 22 0.73 11.74 8.89
C PRO A 22 -0.01 10.80 7.92
N TRP A 23 0.44 10.66 6.68
CA TRP A 23 -0.28 9.91 5.63
C TRP A 23 0.28 8.52 5.40
N ALA A 24 -0.62 7.54 5.32
CA ALA A 24 -0.35 6.19 4.86
C ALA A 24 -1.08 5.95 3.53
N TYR A 25 -0.35 5.38 2.58
CA TYR A 25 -0.82 5.14 1.21
C TYR A 25 -0.86 3.64 0.95
N PHE A 26 -2.01 3.18 0.50
CA PHE A 26 -2.24 1.79 0.15
C PHE A 26 -2.48 1.67 -1.34
N THR A 27 -2.03 0.57 -1.92
CA THR A 27 -2.17 0.29 -3.35
C THR A 27 -2.94 -1.00 -3.57
N ARG A 28 -3.66 -1.06 -4.70
CA ARG A 28 -4.26 -2.31 -5.23
C ARG A 28 -3.28 -3.12 -6.07
N LEU A 29 -2.17 -2.53 -6.49
CA LEU A 29 -1.15 -3.22 -7.26
C LEU A 29 -0.31 -4.13 -6.35
N PRO A 30 0.30 -5.20 -6.89
CA PRO A 30 1.41 -5.85 -6.22
C PRO A 30 2.49 -4.82 -5.85
N LEU A 31 3.13 -4.95 -4.67
CA LEU A 31 4.17 -4.00 -4.23
C LEU A 31 5.36 -3.90 -5.20
N THR A 32 5.60 -4.94 -5.98
CA THR A 32 6.64 -4.97 -7.02
C THR A 32 6.28 -4.17 -8.26
N GLU A 33 5.00 -3.83 -8.44
CA GLU A 33 4.48 -3.06 -9.57
C GLU A 33 4.16 -1.62 -9.17
N GLN A 34 3.85 -1.36 -7.89
CA GLN A 34 3.67 0.00 -7.40
C GLN A 34 5.00 0.77 -7.34
N TRP A 35 4.98 2.02 -7.80
CA TRP A 35 6.17 2.87 -7.86
C TRP A 35 5.88 4.33 -7.49
N GLY A 36 6.94 5.13 -7.46
CA GLY A 36 6.93 6.59 -7.37
C GLY A 36 8.33 7.17 -7.65
N ASP A 37 8.43 8.48 -7.80
CA ASP A 37 9.70 9.15 -8.11
C ASP A 37 10.76 8.86 -7.02
N GLY A 38 11.95 8.40 -7.40
CA GLY A 38 13.09 8.22 -6.49
C GLY A 38 12.92 7.10 -5.46
N TRP A 39 11.99 6.16 -5.66
CA TRP A 39 11.73 5.03 -4.75
C TRP A 39 12.90 4.06 -4.60
N GLU A 40 13.84 4.07 -5.54
CA GLU A 40 15.09 3.30 -5.53
C GLU A 40 16.23 3.97 -4.75
N ARG A 41 16.04 5.21 -4.28
CA ARG A 41 17.11 6.00 -3.64
C ARG A 41 16.90 6.07 -2.13
N ALA A 42 17.98 5.80 -1.40
CA ALA A 42 18.06 6.05 0.04
C ALA A 42 18.78 7.38 0.31
N PRO A 43 18.39 8.14 1.35
CA PRO A 43 17.26 7.90 2.23
C PRO A 43 15.90 8.30 1.59
N TYR A 44 14.86 7.50 1.82
CA TYR A 44 13.57 7.69 1.16
C TYR A 44 12.92 9.04 1.51
N GLU A 45 13.09 9.56 2.72
CA GLU A 45 12.45 10.80 3.15
C GLU A 45 12.95 12.02 2.34
N GLN A 46 14.17 11.95 1.80
CA GLN A 46 14.79 12.99 0.97
C GLN A 46 14.54 12.82 -0.52
N HIS A 47 14.23 11.60 -0.97
CA HIS A 47 14.25 11.28 -2.41
C HIS A 47 12.91 10.79 -2.94
N ALA A 48 12.10 10.14 -2.11
CA ALA A 48 10.88 9.49 -2.55
C ALA A 48 9.73 10.49 -2.70
N GLY A 49 9.20 10.60 -3.92
CA GLY A 49 7.91 11.19 -4.21
C GLY A 49 6.74 10.34 -3.74
N LEU A 50 5.53 10.86 -3.93
CA LEU A 50 4.28 10.13 -3.67
C LEU A 50 4.14 8.93 -4.62
N PRO A 51 3.41 7.87 -4.23
CA PRO A 51 3.09 6.78 -5.14
C PRO A 51 2.34 7.29 -6.37
N TYR A 52 2.65 6.74 -7.53
CA TYR A 52 1.89 7.02 -8.75
C TYR A 52 0.45 6.48 -8.63
N GLU A 53 -0.49 7.26 -9.16
CA GLU A 53 -1.93 6.95 -9.20
C GLU A 53 -2.39 6.99 -10.67
N ASP A 54 -1.99 5.99 -11.43
CA ASP A 54 -2.24 5.93 -12.88
C ASP A 54 -3.66 5.47 -13.21
N ALA A 55 -4.33 4.80 -12.27
CA ALA A 55 -5.71 4.33 -12.40
C ALA A 55 -6.60 4.79 -11.24
N ALA A 56 -7.89 4.96 -11.54
CA ALA A 56 -8.88 5.29 -10.53
C ALA A 56 -8.93 4.23 -9.43
N GLN A 57 -8.94 4.67 -8.17
CA GLN A 57 -8.96 3.80 -6.98
C GLN A 57 -7.70 2.93 -6.82
N GLN A 58 -6.61 3.19 -7.57
CA GLN A 58 -5.35 2.47 -7.38
C GLN A 58 -4.76 2.77 -6.02
N ILE A 59 -4.71 4.06 -5.65
CA ILE A 59 -4.17 4.54 -4.39
C ILE A 59 -5.30 4.91 -3.44
N LEU A 60 -5.06 4.57 -2.19
CA LEU A 60 -5.95 4.86 -1.10
C LEU A 60 -5.16 5.49 0.03
N THR A 61 -5.54 6.72 0.38
CA THR A 61 -4.81 7.54 1.34
C THR A 61 -5.60 7.67 2.63
N VAL A 62 -4.96 7.39 3.76
CA VAL A 62 -5.52 7.59 5.10
C VAL A 62 -4.57 8.41 5.95
N ALA A 63 -5.14 9.24 6.83
CA ALA A 63 -4.37 9.86 7.89
C ALA A 63 -4.32 8.91 9.09
N PHE A 64 -3.28 9.02 9.89
CA PHE A 64 -3.18 8.34 11.18
C PHE A 64 -2.43 9.20 12.21
N ASP A 65 -2.63 8.88 13.48
CA ASP A 65 -1.83 9.38 14.59
C ASP A 65 -1.31 8.23 15.47
N GLY A 66 -0.57 8.57 16.53
CA GLY A 66 -0.07 7.61 17.53
C GLY A 66 1.45 7.63 17.70
N PRO A 67 1.97 6.86 18.68
CA PRO A 67 3.40 6.78 18.99
C PRO A 67 4.13 5.83 18.02
N LEU A 68 3.95 6.07 16.72
CA LEU A 68 4.53 5.28 15.64
C LEU A 68 5.67 6.06 14.98
N LEU A 69 6.82 5.40 14.91
CA LEU A 69 8.04 5.91 14.33
C LEU A 69 8.19 5.40 12.89
N PRO A 70 8.37 6.28 11.90
CA PRO A 70 8.68 5.90 10.53
C PRO A 70 10.14 5.40 10.38
N PRO A 71 10.55 4.88 9.22
CA PRO A 71 11.89 4.30 9.02
C PRO A 71 13.02 5.32 9.22
N ASP A 72 12.76 6.60 8.91
CA ASP A 72 13.68 7.74 9.05
C ASP A 72 13.89 8.18 10.51
N ALA A 73 13.03 7.77 11.43
CA ALA A 73 13.25 7.96 12.88
C ALA A 73 14.31 7.01 13.46
N GLY A 74 15.05 6.30 12.60
CA GLY A 74 16.16 5.42 12.94
C GLY A 74 15.67 4.07 13.44
N TYR A 75 15.69 3.06 12.57
CA TYR A 75 15.36 1.67 12.95
C TYR A 75 16.61 0.90 13.40
N ASP A 76 17.65 0.90 12.58
CA ASP A 76 18.93 0.19 12.77
C ASP A 76 20.14 1.04 12.33
N GLY A 77 19.93 2.35 12.18
CA GLY A 77 20.94 3.28 11.66
C GLY A 77 21.17 3.20 10.15
N CYS A 78 20.43 2.35 9.41
CA CYS A 78 20.53 2.25 7.96
C CYS A 78 19.44 3.09 7.29
N ALA A 79 19.87 4.08 6.49
CA ALA A 79 18.98 4.73 5.53
C ALA A 79 18.50 3.72 4.49
N ARG A 80 17.19 3.74 4.20
CA ARG A 80 16.58 2.85 3.21
C ARG A 80 15.83 3.62 2.15
N SER A 81 15.76 3.04 0.97
CA SER A 81 14.88 3.41 -0.12
C SER A 81 13.48 2.81 0.10
N VAL A 82 12.48 3.31 -0.64
CA VAL A 82 11.11 2.75 -0.60
C VAL A 82 11.11 1.29 -1.04
N ASN A 83 11.91 0.95 -2.04
CA ASN A 83 11.98 -0.42 -2.57
C ASN A 83 12.50 -1.43 -1.55
N GLU A 84 13.48 -1.05 -0.73
CA GLU A 84 13.99 -1.89 0.36
C GLU A 84 12.92 -2.09 1.44
N ILE A 85 12.23 -1.01 1.83
CA ILE A 85 11.13 -1.08 2.80
C ILE A 85 10.00 -1.98 2.27
N ASN A 86 9.60 -1.79 1.00
CA ASN A 86 8.54 -2.58 0.37
C ASN A 86 8.90 -4.05 0.12
N ARG A 87 10.19 -4.40 0.10
CA ARG A 87 10.67 -5.79 0.10
C ARG A 87 10.62 -6.45 1.48
N GLY A 88 10.45 -5.66 2.53
CA GLY A 88 10.41 -6.11 3.92
C GLY A 88 11.72 -5.91 4.69
N ASP A 89 12.68 -5.13 4.15
CA ASP A 89 13.98 -4.92 4.81
C ASP A 89 13.84 -4.06 6.09
N ALA A 90 12.75 -3.31 6.23
CA ALA A 90 12.32 -2.60 7.44
C ALA A 90 10.78 -2.44 7.48
N PRO A 91 10.17 -2.26 8.66
CA PRO A 91 8.76 -1.88 8.74
C PRO A 91 8.56 -0.40 8.32
N TRP A 92 7.38 -0.08 7.79
CA TRP A 92 6.95 1.29 7.54
C TRP A 92 6.71 2.08 8.82
N LEU A 93 6.17 1.44 9.85
CA LEU A 93 5.91 2.08 11.14
C LEU A 93 6.22 1.11 12.26
N ARG A 94 6.71 1.63 13.39
CA ARG A 94 6.96 0.82 14.59
C ARG A 94 6.75 1.61 15.87
N THR A 95 6.45 0.94 16.97
CA THR A 95 6.62 1.56 18.29
C THR A 95 8.10 1.56 18.69
N GLN A 96 8.44 2.40 19.66
CA GLN A 96 9.77 2.39 20.26
C GLN A 96 9.97 1.15 21.14
N ASP A 97 11.15 0.52 21.07
CA ASP A 97 11.44 -0.77 21.69
C ASP A 97 11.58 -0.72 23.24
N PHE A 98 11.35 0.44 23.88
CA PHE A 98 11.53 0.64 25.32
C PHE A 98 10.27 0.38 26.17
N ILE A 99 9.10 0.19 25.56
CA ILE A 99 7.85 -0.04 26.31
C ILE A 99 7.67 -1.55 26.52
N ASN A 100 7.35 -1.97 27.76
CA ASN A 100 7.21 -3.36 28.22
C ASN A 100 6.17 -4.25 27.48
N ASN A 101 5.59 -3.78 26.38
CA ASN A 101 4.71 -4.56 25.50
C ASN A 101 5.47 -5.00 24.24
N ALA A 102 5.00 -6.07 23.59
CA ALA A 102 5.57 -6.49 22.31
C ALA A 102 5.55 -5.31 21.31
N PRO A 103 6.68 -4.95 20.69
CA PRO A 103 6.74 -3.79 19.81
C PRO A 103 5.86 -4.00 18.57
N VAL A 104 4.98 -3.02 18.30
CA VAL A 104 4.18 -3.01 17.08
C VAL A 104 5.10 -2.72 15.90
N ARG A 105 4.95 -3.50 14.83
CA ARG A 105 5.65 -3.32 13.55
C ARG A 105 4.66 -3.47 12.42
N ILE A 106 4.58 -2.45 11.59
CA ILE A 106 3.69 -2.37 10.44
C ILE A 106 4.56 -2.50 9.20
N ALA A 107 4.55 -3.67 8.58
CA ALA A 107 5.33 -3.96 7.38
C ALA A 107 4.66 -3.40 6.12
N ALA A 108 5.39 -3.38 5.01
CA ALA A 108 4.76 -3.17 3.70
C ALA A 108 3.79 -4.32 3.37
N GLY A 109 2.75 -3.99 2.61
CA GLY A 109 1.75 -4.93 2.13
C GLY A 109 0.70 -5.31 3.17
N VAL A 110 0.79 -4.81 4.42
CA VAL A 110 -0.28 -5.02 5.39
C VAL A 110 -1.59 -4.50 4.83
N SER A 111 -2.66 -5.25 5.06
CA SER A 111 -4.00 -4.83 4.67
C SER A 111 -4.40 -3.57 5.44
N LEU A 112 -5.37 -2.82 4.92
CA LEU A 112 -5.92 -1.68 5.65
C LEU A 112 -6.46 -2.11 7.02
N GLU A 113 -7.23 -3.19 7.08
CA GLU A 113 -7.78 -3.70 8.33
C GLU A 113 -6.67 -3.99 9.33
N LYS A 114 -5.60 -4.67 8.89
CA LYS A 114 -4.47 -4.95 9.75
C LYS A 114 -3.73 -3.70 10.18
N PHE A 115 -3.64 -2.71 9.30
CA PHE A 115 -3.05 -1.41 9.63
C PHE A 115 -3.83 -0.71 10.75
N VAL A 116 -5.16 -0.65 10.65
CA VAL A 116 -6.02 -0.05 11.69
C VAL A 116 -5.82 -0.76 13.03
N GLU A 117 -5.87 -2.10 13.05
CA GLU A 117 -5.62 -2.88 14.26
C GLU A 117 -4.26 -2.55 14.90
N LEU A 118 -3.20 -2.44 14.09
CA LEU A 118 -1.85 -2.20 14.60
C LEU A 118 -1.67 -0.75 15.08
N VAL A 119 -2.29 0.23 14.43
CA VAL A 119 -2.29 1.63 14.87
C VAL A 119 -3.03 1.77 16.19
N GLU A 120 -4.20 1.18 16.33
CA GLU A 120 -4.99 1.18 17.58
C GLU A 120 -4.25 0.44 18.70
N LEU A 121 -3.60 -0.69 18.39
CA LEU A 121 -2.76 -1.41 19.36
C LEU A 121 -1.57 -0.58 19.85
N ALA A 122 -1.03 0.31 19.01
CA ALA A 122 -0.01 1.27 19.39
C ALA A 122 -0.57 2.46 20.18
N GLY A 123 -1.90 2.59 20.34
CA GLY A 123 -2.55 3.71 21.01
C GLY A 123 -2.79 4.93 20.11
N GLY A 124 -2.77 4.74 18.79
CA GLY A 124 -3.13 5.74 17.79
C GLY A 124 -4.53 5.52 17.18
N HIS A 125 -4.87 6.33 16.19
CA HIS A 125 -6.13 6.26 15.46
C HIS A 125 -5.89 6.42 13.96
N VAL A 126 -6.77 5.83 13.15
CA VAL A 126 -6.80 6.00 11.70
C VAL A 126 -8.02 6.82 11.29
N PHE A 127 -7.78 7.81 10.43
CA PHE A 127 -8.80 8.72 9.93
C PHE A 127 -8.99 8.48 8.43
N ALA A 128 -10.13 7.88 8.06
CA ALA A 128 -10.51 7.68 6.68
C ALA A 128 -11.43 8.81 6.17
N PRO A 129 -11.38 9.18 4.88
CA PRO A 129 -12.35 10.08 4.27
C PRO A 129 -13.80 9.59 4.45
N LEU A 130 -14.72 10.54 4.65
CA LEU A 130 -16.16 10.25 4.73
C LEU A 130 -16.63 9.51 3.46
N GLY A 131 -17.34 8.39 3.63
CA GLY A 131 -17.87 7.58 2.51
C GLY A 131 -17.06 6.32 2.19
N TRP A 132 -15.95 6.06 2.90
CA TRP A 132 -15.13 4.86 2.74
C TRP A 132 -15.93 3.54 2.83
N GLY A 133 -16.84 3.44 3.81
CA GLY A 133 -17.68 2.25 3.98
C GLY A 133 -18.66 1.98 2.84
N SER A 134 -18.72 2.88 1.85
CA SER A 134 -19.55 2.78 0.65
C SER A 134 -18.75 2.49 -0.62
N LEU A 135 -17.41 2.39 -0.56
CA LEU A 135 -16.57 2.07 -1.72
C LEU A 135 -16.88 0.63 -2.18
N ARG A 136 -17.61 0.50 -3.29
CA ARG A 136 -17.75 -0.78 -3.99
C ARG A 136 -16.60 -0.92 -4.96
N LEU A 137 -15.60 -1.73 -4.62
CA LEU A 137 -14.51 -2.02 -5.53
C LEU A 137 -15.01 -2.93 -6.65
N ALA A 138 -14.85 -2.48 -7.89
CA ALA A 138 -14.88 -3.41 -9.02
C ALA A 138 -13.65 -4.32 -8.94
N PRO A 139 -13.76 -5.63 -9.22
CA PRO A 139 -12.60 -6.51 -9.34
C PRO A 139 -11.58 -5.93 -10.33
N VAL A 140 -10.29 -6.12 -10.07
CA VAL A 140 -9.25 -5.86 -11.09
C VAL A 140 -9.47 -6.89 -12.20
N GLU A 141 -9.90 -6.46 -13.38
CA GLU A 141 -9.86 -7.33 -14.55
C GLU A 141 -8.39 -7.56 -14.94
N PRO A 142 -7.92 -8.82 -15.03
CA PRO A 142 -6.59 -9.07 -15.54
C PRO A 142 -6.55 -8.63 -17.01
N ALA A 143 -5.50 -7.89 -17.39
CA ALA A 143 -5.26 -7.47 -18.76
C ALA A 143 -5.31 -8.70 -19.68
N GLY A 144 -6.38 -8.81 -20.48
CA GLY A 144 -6.55 -9.89 -21.43
C GLY A 144 -5.47 -9.87 -22.51
N PRO A 145 -5.09 -11.02 -23.08
CA PRO A 145 -4.06 -11.07 -24.11
C PRO A 145 -4.51 -10.33 -25.36
N SER A 146 -3.75 -9.29 -25.71
CA SER A 146 -3.87 -8.55 -26.96
C SER A 146 -3.88 -9.51 -28.16
N GLY A 147 -4.94 -9.42 -28.95
CA GLY A 147 -5.25 -10.38 -30.02
C GLY A 147 -4.13 -10.48 -31.06
N ALA A 148 -3.54 -11.67 -31.15
CA ALA A 148 -2.68 -12.04 -32.27
C ALA A 148 -3.51 -12.06 -33.57
N THR A 149 -3.23 -11.08 -34.45
CA THR A 149 -3.75 -11.03 -35.81
C THR A 149 -3.32 -12.28 -36.58
N LYS A 150 -4.25 -13.18 -36.89
CA LYS A 150 -4.03 -14.28 -37.85
C LYS A 150 -3.87 -13.68 -39.25
N CYS A 151 -2.64 -13.63 -39.77
CA CYS A 151 -2.41 -13.48 -41.20
C CYS A 151 -2.84 -14.78 -41.89
N GLY A 152 -3.91 -14.72 -42.69
CA GLY A 152 -4.39 -15.82 -43.50
C GLY A 152 -3.45 -16.10 -44.67
N HIS A 153 -2.93 -17.33 -44.72
CA HIS A 153 -2.18 -17.82 -45.87
C HIS A 153 -3.19 -18.16 -46.98
N ARG A 154 -3.16 -17.37 -48.07
CA ARG A 154 -3.89 -17.65 -49.31
C ARG A 154 -3.21 -18.82 -50.02
N THR A 155 -3.94 -19.91 -50.21
CA THR A 155 -3.60 -21.00 -51.13
C THR A 155 -4.23 -20.68 -52.48
N ASP A 156 -3.41 -20.41 -53.49
CA ASP A 156 -3.86 -20.41 -54.88
C ASP A 156 -3.38 -21.73 -55.52
N LEU A 157 -4.37 -22.56 -55.89
CA LEU A 157 -4.26 -23.71 -56.77
C LEU A 157 -4.78 -23.27 -58.15
N ALA A 158 -3.93 -23.29 -59.17
CA ALA A 158 -4.23 -23.59 -60.57
C ALA A 158 -2.91 -23.76 -61.34
#